data_AF-A0A961TV13-F1
#
_entry.id   AF-A0A961TV13-F1
#
_cell.length_a   1.000
_cell.length_b   1.000
_cell.length_c   1.000
_cell.angle_alpha   90.00
_cell.angle_beta   90.00
_cell.angle_gamma   90.00
#
_symmetry.space_group_name_H-M   'P 1'
#
loop_
_entity.id
_entity.type
_entity.pdbx_description
1 polymer ?
#
loop_
_entity_poly.entity_id
_entity_poly.type
_entity_poly.pdbx_seq_one_letter_code
_entity_poly.pdbx_strand_id
1 'polypeptide(L)' 'MSPDEALLAIQQEMDGVEWTPDTLERIAEIMVKAGYRIRDCNDVDLENENG' A
#
# COMPACT_ATOMS: atom_id res chain seq x y z
N MET A 1 -1.88 7.43 -10.90
CA MET A 1 -1.51 8.15 -9.67
C MET A 1 0.00 8.22 -9.64
N SER A 2 0.56 9.41 -9.48
CA SER A 2 2.01 9.58 -9.24
C SER A 2 2.36 9.22 -7.79
N PRO A 3 3.63 8.96 -7.47
CA PRO A 3 4.05 8.71 -6.09
C PRO A 3 3.70 9.85 -5.14
N ASP A 4 3.86 11.10 -5.57
CA ASP A 4 3.57 12.29 -4.75
C ASP A 4 2.06 12.43 -4.46
N GLU A 5 1.20 12.12 -5.43
CA GLU A 5 -0.25 12.09 -5.24
C GLU A 5 -0.67 11.00 -4.24
N ALA A 6 0.00 9.85 -4.27
CA ALA A 6 -0.26 8.73 -3.36
C ALA A 6 0.11 9.09 -1.92
N LEU A 7 1.29 9.69 -1.72
CA LEU A 7 1.75 10.12 -0.40
C LEU A 7 0.83 11.18 0.22
N LEU A 8 0.34 12.13 -0.59
CA LEU A 8 -0.61 13.13 -0.13
C LEU A 8 -1.95 12.50 0.30
N ALA A 9 -2.47 11.55 -0.47
CA ALA A 9 -3.71 10.85 -0.14
C ALA A 9 -3.57 9.99 1.13
N ILE A 10 -2.45 9.30 1.30
CA ILE A 10 -2.15 8.54 2.52
C ILE A 10 -2.07 9.48 3.73
N GLN A 11 -1.41 10.63 3.59
CA GLN A 11 -1.33 11.62 4.66
C GLN A 11 -2.73 12.10 5.09
N GLN A 12 -3.64 12.32 4.13
CA GLN A 12 -5.02 12.71 4.43
C GLN A 12 -5.81 11.61 5.15
N GLU A 13 -5.63 10.34 4.78
CA GLU A 13 -6.26 9.20 5.49
C GLU A 13 -5.66 8.99 6.90
N MET A 14 -4.46 9.47 7.17
CA MET A 14 -3.80 9.36 8.48
C MET A 14 -4.05 10.56 9.40
N ASP A 15 -4.56 11.68 8.87
CA ASP A 15 -4.70 12.93 9.62
C ASP A 15 -5.97 12.93 10.48
N GLY A 16 -5.79 13.07 11.81
CA GLY A 16 -6.88 13.26 12.75
C GLY A 16 -7.82 12.06 12.98
N VAL A 17 -7.55 10.89 12.39
CA VAL A 17 -8.36 9.67 12.53
C VAL A 17 -7.60 8.56 13.28
N GLU A 18 -8.35 7.76 14.05
CA GLU A 18 -7.84 6.54 14.65
C GLU A 18 -7.52 5.51 13.56
N TRP A 19 -6.41 4.80 13.73
CA TRP A 19 -5.94 3.82 12.76
C TRP A 19 -6.69 2.51 12.95
N THR A 20 -7.87 2.47 12.38
CA THR A 20 -8.71 1.27 12.32
C THR A 20 -8.29 0.39 11.15
N PRO A 21 -8.72 -0.89 11.12
CA PRO A 21 -8.54 -1.75 9.96
C PRO A 21 -9.02 -1.11 8.64
N ASP A 22 -10.15 -0.39 8.66
CA ASP A 22 -10.69 0.29 7.48
C ASP A 22 -9.78 1.41 6.95
N THR A 23 -9.07 2.11 7.84
CA THR A 23 -8.07 3.13 7.46
C THR A 23 -6.88 2.45 6.77
N LEU A 24 -6.43 1.30 7.31
CA LEU A 24 -5.34 0.53 6.72
C LEU A 24 -5.71 -0.06 5.35
N GLU A 25 -6.95 -0.51 5.17
CA GLU A 25 -7.47 -0.98 3.87
C GLU A 25 -7.47 0.15 2.82
N ARG A 26 -7.88 1.36 3.19
CA ARG A 26 -7.85 2.52 2.29
C ARG A 26 -6.44 2.93 1.90
N ILE A 27 -5.51 2.94 2.85
CA ILE A 27 -4.07 3.18 2.57
C ILE A 27 -3.53 2.10 1.63
N ALA A 28 -3.90 0.84 1.85
CA ALA A 28 -3.52 -0.28 1.00
C ALA A 28 -4.01 -0.09 -0.45
N GLU A 29 -5.25 0.35 -0.65
CA GLU A 29 -5.76 0.67 -1.98
C GLU A 29 -4.98 1.80 -2.67
N ILE A 30 -4.61 2.85 -1.93
CA ILE A 30 -3.83 3.97 -2.47
C ILE A 30 -2.45 3.46 -2.95
N MET A 31 -1.80 2.62 -2.15
CA MET A 31 -0.52 2.01 -2.51
C MET A 31 -0.63 1.15 -3.77
N VAL A 32 -1.68 0.34 -3.89
CA VAL A 32 -1.92 -0.47 -5.11
C VAL A 32 -2.17 0.42 -6.34
N LYS A 33 -2.95 1.49 -6.20
CA LYS A 33 -3.21 2.46 -7.29
C LYS A 33 -1.96 3.23 -7.73
N ALA A 34 -0.97 3.36 -6.84
CA ALA A 34 0.35 3.92 -7.14
C ALA A 34 1.32 2.89 -7.76
N GLY A 35 0.92 1.62 -7.90
CA GLY A 35 1.70 0.56 -8.53
C GLY A 35 2.51 -0.30 -7.56
N TYR A 36 2.34 -0.12 -6.25
CA TYR A 36 2.97 -0.98 -5.27
C TYR A 36 2.22 -2.31 -5.13
N ARG A 37 2.96 -3.39 -4.90
CA ARG A 37 2.41 -4.69 -4.49
C ARG A 37 2.45 -4.78 -2.97
N ILE A 38 1.29 -5.04 -2.36
CA ILE A 38 1.21 -5.41 -0.95
C ILE A 38 1.46 -6.90 -0.84
N ARG A 39 2.34 -7.28 0.07
CA ARG A 39 2.71 -8.67 0.31
C ARG A 39 2.12 -9.14 1.62
N ASP A 40 1.68 -10.39 1.62
CA ASP A 40 1.47 -11.12 2.86
C ASP A 40 2.84 -11.37 3.52
N CYS A 41 2.89 -11.38 4.85
CA CYS A 41 4.12 -11.68 5.57
C CYS A 41 4.67 -13.09 5.27
N ASN A 42 3.82 -14.00 4.80
CA ASN A 42 4.18 -15.34 4.38
C ASN A 42 4.44 -15.45 2.86
N ASP A 43 4.32 -14.36 2.12
CA ASP A 43 4.55 -14.33 0.67
C ASP A 43 6.06 -14.50 0.43
N VAL A 44 6.47 -15.68 -0.05
CA VAL A 44 7.85 -15.97 -0.44
C VAL A 44 8.07 -15.50 -1.88
N ASP A 45 9.14 -14.74 -2.12
CA ASP A 45 9.55 -14.43 -3.49
C ASP A 45 10.07 -15.72 -4.11
N LEU A 46 9.21 -16.37 -4.91
CA LEU A 46 9.67 -17.38 -5.85
C LEU A 46 10.35 -16.63 -7.00
N GLU A 47 11.55 -16.12 -6.76
CA GLU A 47 12.43 -15.71 -7.86
C GLU A 47 12.69 -16.97 -8.69
N ASN A 48 12.26 -16.92 -9.95
CA ASN A 48 12.47 -18.00 -10.90
C ASN A 48 13.97 -18.26 -11.06
N GLU A 49 14.50 -19.26 -10.36
CA GLU A 49 15.72 -19.96 -10.74
C GLU A 49 15.45 -20.68 -12.07
N ASN A 50 15.48 -19.95 -13.19
CA ASN A 50 15.68 -20.49 -14.54
C ASN A 50 15.92 -19.33 -15.53
N GLY A 51 17.20 -19.02 -15.75
CA GLY A 51 17.70 -18.14 -16.80
C GLY A 51 19.21 -18.31 -16.96
#